data_AF-A0A7C3NZ66-F1
#
_entry.id   AF-A0A7C3NZ66-F1
#
_cell.length_a   1.000
_cell.length_b   1.000
_cell.length_c   1.000
_cell.angle_alpha   90.00
_cell.angle_beta   90.00
_cell.angle_gamma   90.00
#
_symmetry.space_group_name_H-M   'P 1'
#
loop_
_entity.id
_entity.type
_entity.pdbx_description
1 polymer ?
#
loop_
_entity_poly.entity_id
_entity_poly.type
_entity_poly.pdbx_seq_one_letter_code
_entity_poly.pdbx_strand_id
1 'polypeptide(L)'
;MAKIRLTLACWDYDRTRALQEGRVQVEGVELTYLPLRVEETFWRMLRYQEFDAAELSMGSYLLSRENGAPRFVAIPVFPSRAFRHSCIYLNTDSGIKEPKDLIGKKVGVPEYQVTMAIWARGILQHEYGVSPEKMQWFTGGEEHPGREDKIGHELPKNISIQPIGPN
;
A
#
# COMPACT_ATOMS: atom_id res chain seq x y z
N MET A 1 -25.02 23.69 -17.45
CA MET A 1 -24.67 23.78 -16.02
C MET A 1 -23.17 23.99 -15.91
N ALA A 2 -22.69 24.66 -14.86
CA ALA A 2 -21.25 24.78 -14.61
C ALA A 2 -20.65 23.39 -14.28
N LYS A 3 -19.41 23.12 -14.73
CA LYS A 3 -18.71 21.88 -14.40
C LYS A 3 -18.34 21.87 -12.90
N ILE A 4 -18.40 20.69 -12.28
CA ILE A 4 -17.91 20.48 -10.91
C ILE A 4 -16.39 20.33 -10.97
N ARG A 5 -15.66 21.08 -10.14
CA ARG A 5 -14.20 20.93 -10.00
C ARG A 5 -13.89 19.78 -9.06
N LEU A 6 -13.05 18.86 -9.51
CA LEU A 6 -12.60 17.72 -8.71
C LEU A 6 -11.09 17.53 -8.84
N THR A 7 -10.44 17.29 -7.72
CA THR A 7 -9.04 16.84 -7.66
C THR A 7 -8.98 15.32 -7.58
N LEU A 8 -8.11 14.71 -8.39
CA LEU A 8 -7.82 13.28 -8.34
C LEU A 8 -6.31 13.06 -8.16
N ALA A 9 -5.89 12.60 -6.98
CA ALA A 9 -4.52 12.16 -6.75
C ALA A 9 -4.38 10.66 -7.04
N CYS A 10 -3.72 10.31 -8.13
CA CYS A 10 -3.51 8.92 -8.54
C CYS A 10 -2.22 8.84 -9.35
N TRP A 11 -1.48 7.73 -9.23
CA TRP A 11 -0.22 7.58 -9.95
C TRP A 11 -0.42 7.58 -11.48
N ASP A 12 0.64 7.93 -12.22
CA ASP A 12 0.70 7.78 -13.68
C ASP A 12 0.70 6.31 -14.10
N TYR A 13 -0.50 5.79 -14.35
CA TYR A 13 -0.71 4.47 -14.90
C TYR A 13 -1.27 4.55 -16.31
N ASP A 14 -0.88 3.59 -17.17
CA ASP A 14 -1.45 3.37 -18.49
C ASP A 14 -2.98 3.47 -18.57
N ARG A 15 -3.68 2.87 -17.59
CA ARG A 15 -5.15 2.83 -17.48
C ARG A 15 -5.81 4.12 -16.99
N THR A 16 -5.08 5.02 -16.32
CA THR A 16 -5.58 6.32 -15.85
C THR A 16 -5.04 7.48 -16.68
N ARG A 17 -4.02 7.24 -17.51
CA ARG A 17 -3.34 8.25 -18.32
C ARG A 17 -4.27 9.00 -19.27
N ALA A 18 -5.30 8.33 -19.82
CA ALA A 18 -6.27 9.01 -20.68
C ALA A 18 -7.08 10.10 -19.95
N LEU A 19 -7.32 9.94 -18.63
CA LEU A 19 -7.92 10.99 -17.79
C LEU A 19 -6.90 12.11 -17.52
N GLN A 20 -5.66 11.74 -17.17
CA GLN A 20 -4.57 12.69 -16.91
C GLN A 20 -4.30 13.60 -18.13
N GLU A 21 -4.26 13.03 -19.33
CA GLU A 21 -4.00 13.74 -20.59
C GLU A 21 -5.25 14.44 -21.16
N GLY A 22 -6.41 14.29 -20.51
CA GLY A 22 -7.68 14.87 -20.97
C GLY A 22 -8.25 14.24 -22.25
N ARG A 23 -7.67 13.14 -22.74
CA ARG A 23 -8.19 12.37 -23.89
C ARG A 23 -9.54 11.73 -23.60
N VAL A 24 -9.79 11.40 -22.34
CA VAL A 24 -11.11 11.01 -21.83
C VAL A 24 -11.52 12.03 -20.78
N GLN A 25 -12.71 12.59 -20.93
CA GLN A 25 -13.27 13.57 -19.99
C GLN A 25 -14.46 12.98 -19.25
N VAL A 26 -14.54 13.27 -17.96
CA VAL A 26 -15.71 12.93 -17.15
C VAL A 26 -16.79 13.96 -17.43
N GLU A 27 -17.98 13.50 -17.84
CA GLU A 27 -19.10 14.38 -18.13
C GLU A 27 -19.44 15.26 -16.92
N GLY A 28 -19.58 16.57 -17.14
CA GLY A 28 -19.91 17.52 -16.08
C GLY A 28 -18.77 17.86 -15.10
N VAL A 29 -17.55 17.36 -15.31
CA VAL A 29 -16.42 17.58 -14.39
C VAL A 29 -15.28 18.34 -15.05
N GLU A 30 -14.70 19.28 -14.30
CA GLU A 30 -13.40 19.89 -14.54
C GLU A 30 -12.39 19.17 -13.62
N LEU A 31 -11.64 18.22 -14.18
CA LEU A 31 -10.76 17.34 -13.42
C LEU A 31 -9.34 17.91 -13.34
N THR A 32 -8.85 18.12 -12.12
CA THR A 32 -7.43 18.36 -11.83
C THR A 32 -6.78 17.04 -11.44
N TYR A 33 -6.05 16.42 -12.36
CA TYR A 33 -5.32 15.18 -12.12
C TYR A 33 -3.93 15.47 -11.53
N LEU A 34 -3.62 14.87 -10.38
CA LEU A 34 -2.34 15.03 -9.68
C LEU A 34 -1.58 13.68 -9.74
N PRO A 35 -0.57 13.52 -10.64
CA PRO A 35 0.17 12.28 -10.83
C PRO A 35 1.23 12.06 -9.74
N LEU A 36 0.78 11.99 -8.49
CA LEU A 36 1.64 11.91 -7.30
C LEU A 36 2.10 10.48 -7.03
N ARG A 37 3.18 10.38 -6.25
CA ARG A 37 3.65 9.08 -5.81
C ARG A 37 2.67 8.41 -4.86
N VAL A 38 2.45 7.09 -4.97
CA VAL A 38 1.41 6.39 -4.18
C VAL A 38 1.61 6.60 -2.68
N GLU A 39 2.86 6.59 -2.22
CA GLU A 39 3.19 6.85 -0.83
C GLU A 39 2.77 8.26 -0.38
N GLU A 40 3.08 9.27 -1.19
CA GLU A 40 2.72 10.66 -0.95
C GLU A 40 1.20 10.84 -0.99
N THR A 41 0.53 10.29 -1.99
CA THR A 41 -0.93 10.29 -2.13
C THR A 41 -1.60 9.69 -0.89
N PHE A 42 -1.15 8.51 -0.45
CA PHE A 42 -1.76 7.82 0.68
C PHE A 42 -1.54 8.59 1.98
N TRP A 43 -0.33 9.13 2.19
CA TRP A 43 -0.03 9.95 3.36
C TRP A 43 -0.92 11.17 3.44
N ARG A 44 -0.96 11.99 2.37
CA ARG A 44 -1.73 13.24 2.32
C ARG A 44 -3.24 13.00 2.43
N MET A 45 -3.76 11.95 1.77
CA MET A 45 -5.18 11.63 1.84
C MET A 45 -5.60 11.11 3.23
N LEU A 46 -4.86 10.16 3.80
CA LEU A 46 -5.21 9.55 5.09
C LEU A 46 -5.06 10.52 6.26
N ARG A 47 -4.06 11.42 6.22
CA ARG A 47 -3.78 12.36 7.31
C ARG A 47 -4.57 13.65 7.20
N TYR A 48 -4.68 14.21 5.99
CA TYR A 48 -5.14 15.59 5.80
C TYR A 48 -6.32 15.72 4.85
N GLN A 49 -6.76 14.63 4.18
CA GLN A 49 -7.90 14.63 3.25
C GLN A 49 -7.78 15.72 2.16
N GLU A 50 -6.57 15.90 1.62
CA GLU A 50 -6.25 17.03 0.73
C GLU A 50 -6.91 16.97 -0.65
N PHE A 51 -7.50 15.83 -1.02
CA PHE A 51 -8.04 15.58 -2.37
C PHE A 51 -9.51 15.17 -2.31
N ASP A 52 -10.28 15.54 -3.33
CA ASP A 52 -11.68 15.10 -3.47
C ASP A 52 -11.76 13.59 -3.74
N ALA A 53 -10.82 13.07 -4.53
CA ALA A 53 -10.63 11.65 -4.79
C ALA A 53 -9.13 11.31 -4.81
N ALA A 54 -8.79 10.10 -4.34
CA ALA A 54 -7.42 9.61 -4.37
C ALA A 54 -7.36 8.10 -4.53
N GLU A 55 -6.28 7.62 -5.16
CA GLU A 55 -5.87 6.23 -4.99
C GLU A 55 -5.49 6.00 -3.52
N LEU A 56 -5.81 4.82 -2.98
CA LEU A 56 -5.47 4.45 -1.62
C LEU A 56 -5.01 2.99 -1.53
N SER A 57 -4.11 2.70 -0.59
CA SER A 57 -3.83 1.33 -0.14
C SER A 57 -5.11 0.70 0.40
N MET A 58 -5.56 -0.41 -0.19
CA MET A 58 -6.74 -1.16 0.26
C MET A 58 -6.63 -1.56 1.74
N GLY A 59 -5.46 -2.00 2.19
CA GLY A 59 -5.29 -2.38 3.61
C GLY A 59 -5.41 -1.18 4.54
N SER A 60 -4.85 -0.04 4.14
CA SER A 60 -4.98 1.22 4.88
C SER A 60 -6.42 1.75 4.84
N TYR A 61 -7.14 1.60 3.73
CA TYR A 61 -8.57 1.94 3.64
C TYR A 61 -9.41 1.14 4.63
N LEU A 62 -9.21 -0.18 4.67
CA LEU A 62 -9.97 -1.07 5.57
C LEU A 62 -9.73 -0.70 7.04
N LEU A 63 -8.47 -0.45 7.42
CA LEU A 63 -8.14 0.00 8.77
C LEU A 63 -8.70 1.39 9.09
N SER A 64 -8.65 2.34 8.15
CA SER A 64 -9.28 3.65 8.32
C SER A 64 -10.78 3.49 8.61
N ARG A 65 -11.45 2.61 7.85
CA ARG A 65 -12.88 2.34 8.01
C ARG A 65 -13.21 1.69 9.35
N GLU A 66 -12.37 0.77 9.81
CA GLU A 66 -12.48 0.13 11.12
C GLU A 66 -12.29 1.14 12.27
N ASN A 67 -11.31 2.05 12.15
CA ASN A 67 -11.00 3.06 13.15
C ASN A 67 -11.98 4.26 13.17
N GLY A 68 -13.06 4.22 12.40
CA GLY A 68 -14.03 5.31 12.30
C GLY A 68 -13.48 6.60 11.65
N ALA A 69 -12.28 6.53 11.06
CA ALA A 69 -11.61 7.63 10.37
C ALA A 69 -12.07 7.71 8.90
N PRO A 70 -11.95 8.88 8.26
CA PRO A 70 -12.99 9.64 7.54
C PRO A 70 -13.88 8.87 6.56
N ARG A 71 -15.01 9.48 6.17
CA ARG A 71 -16.07 8.93 5.29
C ARG A 71 -15.61 8.71 3.85
N PHE A 72 -14.56 7.93 3.64
CA PHE A 72 -14.14 7.46 2.33
C PHE A 72 -15.15 6.43 1.81
N VAL A 73 -15.71 6.72 0.65
CA VAL A 73 -16.47 5.73 -0.13
C VAL A 73 -15.51 5.15 -1.16
N ALA A 74 -15.11 3.90 -0.96
CA ALA A 74 -14.31 3.21 -1.96
C ALA A 74 -15.17 2.87 -3.18
N ILE A 75 -14.60 3.09 -4.36
CA ILE A 75 -15.14 2.56 -5.62
C ILE A 75 -14.37 1.29 -5.99
N PRO A 76 -15.01 0.29 -6.64
CA PRO A 76 -14.38 -0.99 -6.96
C PRO A 76 -13.44 -0.89 -8.17
N VAL A 77 -12.55 0.10 -8.17
CA VAL A 77 -11.55 0.36 -9.21
C VAL A 77 -10.18 0.16 -8.60
N PHE A 78 -9.44 -0.82 -9.13
CA PHE A 78 -8.10 -1.17 -8.68
C PHE A 78 -7.10 -0.78 -9.76
N PRO A 79 -6.59 0.47 -9.74
CA PRO A 79 -5.61 0.88 -10.70
C PRO A 79 -4.34 0.05 -10.49
N SER A 80 -3.64 0.11 -9.34
CA SER A 80 -2.40 -0.66 -9.12
C SER A 80 -2.52 -2.17 -9.42
N ARG A 81 -2.02 -2.59 -10.59
CA ARG A 81 -1.94 -3.99 -11.03
C ARG A 81 -0.48 -4.37 -11.31
N ALA A 82 0.00 -5.41 -10.65
CA ALA A 82 1.34 -5.94 -10.81
C ALA A 82 1.38 -7.40 -10.34
N PHE A 83 2.33 -8.19 -10.85
CA PHE A 83 2.62 -9.52 -10.31
C PHE A 83 3.26 -9.39 -8.93
N ARG A 84 2.48 -9.65 -7.88
CA ARG A 84 2.92 -9.41 -6.49
C ARG A 84 4.06 -10.31 -6.01
N HIS A 85 4.45 -11.33 -6.78
CA HIS A 85 5.69 -12.07 -6.52
C HIS A 85 6.94 -11.16 -6.61
N SER A 86 6.90 -10.14 -7.47
CA SER A 86 8.05 -9.27 -7.74
C SER A 86 8.34 -8.23 -6.65
N CYS A 87 7.57 -8.21 -5.55
CA CYS A 87 7.77 -7.27 -4.45
C CYS A 87 8.50 -7.91 -3.25
N ILE A 88 8.96 -9.15 -3.38
CA ILE A 88 9.79 -9.82 -2.38
C ILE A 88 11.23 -9.76 -2.88
N TYR A 89 12.07 -9.06 -2.14
CA TYR A 89 13.50 -8.95 -2.41
C TYR A 89 14.27 -9.79 -1.40
N LEU A 90 15.30 -10.48 -1.87
CA LEU A 90 16.14 -11.33 -1.05
C LEU A 90 17.57 -10.80 -1.08
N ASN A 91 18.24 -10.82 0.06
CA ASN A 91 19.70 -10.69 0.08
C ASN A 91 20.30 -11.94 -0.59
N THR A 92 21.17 -11.76 -1.58
CA THR A 92 21.77 -12.87 -2.37
C THR A 92 22.62 -13.82 -1.53
N ASP A 93 23.14 -13.35 -0.40
CA ASP A 93 23.98 -14.09 0.53
C ASP A 93 23.16 -14.75 1.65
N SER A 94 21.83 -14.59 1.66
CA SER A 94 20.93 -15.16 2.68
C SER A 94 20.77 -16.69 2.62
N GLY A 95 21.17 -17.29 1.49
CA GLY A 95 20.97 -18.71 1.21
C GLY A 95 19.52 -19.12 0.90
N ILE A 96 18.60 -18.16 0.76
CA ILE A 96 17.18 -18.41 0.43
C ILE A 96 17.06 -18.78 -1.04
N LYS A 97 16.53 -19.98 -1.34
CA LYS A 97 16.37 -20.51 -2.70
C LYS A 97 14.91 -20.81 -3.05
N GLU A 98 14.09 -21.10 -2.06
CA GLU A 98 12.66 -21.33 -2.23
C GLU A 98 11.85 -20.62 -1.14
N PRO A 99 10.53 -20.41 -1.33
CA PRO A 99 9.71 -19.70 -0.34
C PRO A 99 9.77 -20.29 1.08
N LYS A 100 9.91 -21.62 1.22
CA LYS A 100 10.00 -22.28 2.53
C LYS A 100 11.23 -21.86 3.34
N ASP A 101 12.30 -21.42 2.67
CA ASP A 101 13.53 -20.95 3.32
C ASP A 101 13.32 -19.62 4.07
N LEU A 102 12.18 -18.95 3.88
CA LEU A 102 11.80 -17.76 4.64
C LEU A 102 11.41 -18.09 6.09
N ILE A 103 11.09 -19.35 6.40
CA ILE A 103 10.76 -19.76 7.77
C ILE A 103 11.94 -19.46 8.70
N GLY A 104 11.67 -18.71 9.76
CA GLY A 104 12.64 -18.26 10.76
C GLY A 104 13.50 -17.07 10.32
N LYS A 105 13.35 -16.57 9.10
CA LYS A 105 14.14 -15.42 8.59
C LYS A 105 13.57 -14.08 9.05
N LYS A 106 14.44 -13.07 9.03
CA LYS A 106 14.08 -11.67 9.25
C LYS A 106 13.52 -11.09 7.95
N VAL A 107 12.34 -10.49 8.01
CA VAL A 107 11.65 -9.91 6.87
C VAL A 107 11.31 -8.45 7.16
N GLY A 108 11.82 -7.55 6.33
CA GLY A 108 11.52 -6.12 6.38
C GLY A 108 10.25 -5.80 5.60
N VAL A 109 9.41 -4.92 6.15
CA VAL A 109 8.23 -4.39 5.48
C VAL A 109 8.06 -2.90 5.82
N PRO A 110 7.67 -2.02 4.88
CA PRO A 110 7.44 -0.62 5.20
C PRO A 110 6.37 -0.41 6.27
N GLU A 111 5.18 -0.97 6.05
CA GLU A 111 4.12 -1.01 7.06
C GLU A 111 3.39 -2.34 6.89
N TYR A 112 3.01 -2.98 7.99
CA TYR A 112 2.52 -4.37 7.95
C TYR A 112 1.21 -4.53 7.16
N GLN A 113 0.36 -3.51 7.19
CA GLN A 113 -0.97 -3.45 6.59
C GLN A 113 -1.00 -3.05 5.10
N VAL A 114 0.11 -2.64 4.49
CA VAL A 114 0.04 -2.16 3.09
C VAL A 114 -0.41 -3.26 2.14
N THR A 115 -1.22 -2.90 1.14
CA THR A 115 -1.81 -3.86 0.19
C THR A 115 -0.79 -4.80 -0.43
N MET A 116 0.39 -4.30 -0.77
CA MET A 116 1.47 -5.11 -1.32
C MET A 116 1.94 -6.20 -0.34
N ALA A 117 2.11 -5.86 0.94
CA ALA A 117 2.52 -6.80 1.98
C ALA A 117 1.41 -7.83 2.28
N ILE A 118 0.14 -7.42 2.24
CA ILE A 118 -0.99 -8.35 2.36
C ILE A 118 -0.96 -9.40 1.25
N TRP A 119 -0.77 -8.97 -0.01
CA TRP A 119 -0.67 -9.89 -1.14
C TRP A 119 0.53 -10.83 -1.04
N ALA A 120 1.71 -10.30 -0.70
CA ALA A 120 2.92 -11.11 -0.53
C ALA A 120 2.72 -12.19 0.55
N ARG A 121 2.17 -11.82 1.71
CA ARG A 121 1.84 -12.77 2.78
C ARG A 121 0.79 -13.80 2.36
N GLY A 122 -0.27 -13.37 1.68
CA GLY A 122 -1.31 -14.26 1.18
C GLY A 122 -0.75 -15.30 0.21
N ILE A 123 0.09 -14.89 -0.75
CA ILE A 123 0.76 -15.80 -1.69
C ILE A 123 1.64 -16.80 -0.93
N LEU A 124 2.52 -16.31 -0.04
CA LEU A 124 3.40 -17.17 0.76
C LEU A 124 2.62 -18.20 1.59
N GLN A 125 1.52 -17.77 2.21
CA GLN A 125 0.70 -18.63 3.05
C GLN A 125 -0.08 -19.67 2.24
N HIS A 126 -0.83 -19.22 1.23
CA HIS A 126 -1.82 -20.04 0.54
C HIS A 126 -1.19 -20.91 -0.55
N GLU A 127 -0.18 -20.41 -1.27
CA GLU A 127 0.44 -21.14 -2.38
C GLU A 127 1.67 -21.95 -1.93
N TYR A 128 2.38 -21.47 -0.90
CA TYR A 128 3.67 -22.06 -0.49
C TYR A 128 3.68 -22.63 0.95
N GLY A 129 2.59 -22.49 1.70
CA GLY A 129 2.47 -23.01 3.08
C GLY A 129 3.35 -22.28 4.10
N VAL A 130 3.80 -21.07 3.79
CA VAL A 130 4.66 -20.25 4.64
C VAL A 130 3.79 -19.21 5.36
N SER A 131 3.32 -19.58 6.56
CA SER A 131 2.52 -18.67 7.38
C SER A 131 3.36 -17.45 7.83
N PRO A 132 2.77 -16.24 7.88
CA PRO A 132 3.42 -15.04 8.41
C PRO A 132 4.01 -15.21 9.81
N GLU A 133 3.39 -16.03 10.66
CA GLU A 133 3.83 -16.31 12.04
C GLU A 133 5.16 -17.06 12.10
N LYS A 134 5.55 -17.71 11.00
CA LYS A 134 6.82 -18.44 10.90
C LYS A 134 7.99 -17.54 10.54
N MET A 135 7.78 -16.23 10.33
CA MET A 135 8.82 -15.25 10.00
C MET A 135 8.98 -14.22 11.11
N GLN A 136 10.14 -13.57 11.18
CA GLN A 136 10.43 -12.49 12.12
C GLN A 136 10.26 -11.15 11.40
N TRP A 137 9.27 -10.36 11.78
CA TRP A 137 8.92 -9.15 11.05
C TRP A 137 9.62 -7.91 11.60
N PHE A 138 10.05 -7.04 10.69
CA PHE A 138 10.65 -5.76 11.01
C PHE A 138 10.01 -4.64 10.19
N THR A 139 9.78 -3.47 10.80
CA THR A 139 9.32 -2.25 10.10
C THR A 139 10.42 -1.23 9.91
N GLY A 140 10.45 -0.58 8.75
CA GLY A 140 11.40 0.49 8.43
C GLY A 140 11.08 1.15 7.10
N GLY A 141 11.71 2.28 6.79
CA GLY A 141 11.68 2.84 5.44
C GLY A 141 12.45 1.96 4.45
N GLU A 142 12.35 2.27 3.15
CA GLU A 142 13.09 1.54 2.11
C GLU A 142 14.60 1.65 2.32
N GLU A 143 15.09 2.85 2.69
CA GLU A 143 16.52 3.14 2.83
C GLU A 143 16.91 3.60 4.26
N HIS A 144 15.93 3.83 5.15
CA HIS A 144 16.16 4.44 6.47
C HIS A 144 15.30 3.77 7.55
N PRO A 145 15.79 3.65 8.81
CA PRO A 145 14.98 3.18 9.93
C PRO A 145 13.88 4.19 10.32
N GLY A 146 13.00 3.79 11.25
CA GLY A 146 12.10 4.73 11.93
C GLY A 146 10.91 5.25 11.12
N ARG A 147 10.42 4.48 10.14
CA ARG A 147 9.20 4.83 9.40
C ARG A 147 7.98 4.75 10.32
N GLU A 148 7.20 5.84 10.34
CA GLU A 148 5.89 5.86 10.99
C GLU A 148 4.81 5.30 10.09
N ASP A 149 3.92 4.49 10.67
CA ASP A 149 2.74 3.98 9.97
C ASP A 149 1.79 5.13 9.62
N LYS A 150 1.14 5.03 8.46
CA LYS A 150 0.11 6.00 8.03
C LYS A 150 -1.11 5.97 8.94
N ILE A 151 -1.41 4.80 9.52
CA ILE A 151 -2.55 4.56 10.39
C ILE A 151 -2.09 3.61 11.50
N GLY A 152 -2.29 4.00 12.76
CA GLY A 152 -2.06 3.13 13.90
C GLY A 152 -3.03 1.94 13.89
N HIS A 153 -2.53 0.75 14.14
CA HIS A 153 -3.32 -0.48 14.12
C HIS A 153 -2.78 -1.48 15.13
N GLU A 154 -3.66 -2.33 15.64
CA GLU A 154 -3.28 -3.48 16.45
C GLU A 154 -2.93 -4.66 15.54
N LEU A 155 -1.88 -5.39 15.90
CA LEU A 155 -1.49 -6.60 15.18
C LEU A 155 -2.24 -7.81 15.74
N PRO A 156 -2.46 -8.85 14.91
CA PRO A 156 -2.90 -10.15 15.42
C PRO A 156 -1.96 -10.65 16.54
N LYS A 157 -2.52 -11.24 17.60
CA LYS A 157 -1.77 -11.65 18.81
C LYS A 157 -0.59 -12.59 18.54
N ASN A 158 -0.66 -13.34 17.44
CA ASN A 158 0.36 -14.30 17.00
C ASN A 158 1.42 -13.68 16.07
N ILE A 159 1.33 -12.39 15.77
CA ILE A 159 2.31 -11.64 14.97
C ILE A 159 3.08 -10.69 15.89
N SER A 160 4.40 -10.78 15.84
CA SER A 160 5.30 -9.82 16.46
C SER A 160 6.07 -9.08 15.37
N ILE A 161 6.12 -7.76 15.48
CA ILE A 161 6.90 -6.89 14.60
C ILE A 161 7.81 -6.01 15.46
N GLN A 162 9.02 -5.74 14.96
CA GLN A 162 9.97 -4.87 15.63
C GLN A 162 10.37 -3.71 14.70
N PRO A 163 10.31 -2.46 15.15
CA PRO A 163 10.87 -1.36 14.35
C PRO A 163 12.38 -1.54 14.22
N ILE A 164 12.91 -1.33 13.02
CA ILE A 164 14.35 -1.20 12.78
C ILE A 164 14.77 0.12 13.44
N GLY A 165 15.60 0.02 14.48
CA GLY A 165 16.12 1.16 15.22
C GLY A 165 17.25 1.90 14.48
N PRO A 166 17.65 3.08 14.97
CA PRO A 166 18.89 3.71 14.52
C PRO A 166 20.08 2.79 14.88
N ASN A 167 21.07 2.71 13.98
CA ASN A 167 22.34 2.03 14.23
C ASN A 167 23.12 2.71 15.36
#